data_AF-A0A9Q4FYM7-F1
#
_entry.id   AF-A0A9Q4FYM7-F1
#
_cell.length_a   1.000
_cell.length_b   1.000
_cell.length_c   1.000
_cell.angle_alpha   90.00
_cell.angle_beta   90.00
_cell.angle_gamma   90.00
#
_symmetry.space_group_name_H-M   'P 1'
#
loop_
_entity.id
_entity.type
_entity.pdbx_description
1 polymer ?
#
loop_
_entity_poly.entity_id
_entity_poly.type
_entity_poly.pdbx_seq_one_letter_code
_entity_poly.pdbx_strand_id
1 'polypeptide(L)' 'MFKKFDIYHFICAVLGTIGLIGIGISFAQLSLSMFLSFSVLTLGSIYAGFRRKKQLQSTTE' A
#
# COMPACT_ATOMS: atom_id res chain seq x y z
N MET A 1 39.17 -11.73 27.09
CA MET A 1 37.96 -11.31 27.84
C MET A 1 36.74 -11.73 27.02
N PHE A 2 36.32 -12.99 27.13
CA PHE A 2 35.11 -13.47 26.44
C PHE A 2 33.90 -12.89 27.17
N LYS A 3 33.38 -11.77 26.64
CA LYS A 3 32.16 -11.12 27.09
C LYS A 3 31.05 -12.18 26.99
N LYS A 4 30.48 -12.57 28.13
CA LYS A 4 29.34 -13.50 28.21
C LYS A 4 28.31 -13.06 27.17
N PHE A 5 27.97 -13.96 26.24
CA PHE A 5 26.98 -13.69 25.22
C PHE A 5 25.65 -13.39 25.93
N ASP A 6 25.22 -12.13 25.88
CA ASP A 6 24.02 -11.67 26.55
C ASP A 6 22.81 -12.05 25.68
N ILE A 7 22.36 -13.28 25.89
CA ILE A 7 21.28 -13.91 25.11
C ILE A 7 19.99 -13.08 25.15
N TYR A 8 19.73 -12.38 26.26
CA TYR A 8 18.57 -11.50 26.40
C TYR A 8 18.66 -10.29 25.49
N HIS A 9 19.84 -9.68 25.40
CA HIS A 9 20.09 -8.56 24.50
C HIS A 9 19.97 -8.99 23.02
N PHE A 10 20.47 -10.18 22.71
CA PHE A 10 20.38 -10.76 21.37
C PHE A 10 18.93 -11.02 20.95
N ILE A 11 18.13 -11.65 21.82
CA ILE A 11 16.71 -11.93 21.56
C ILE A 11 15.91 -10.63 21.39
N CYS A 12 16.17 -9.61 22.23
CA CYS A 12 15.52 -8.32 22.14
C CYS A 12 15.82 -7.61 20.80
N ALA A 13 17.08 -7.66 20.34
CA ALA A 13 17.48 -7.11 19.04
C ALA A 13 16.82 -7.84 17.85
N VAL A 14 16.72 -9.17 17.91
CA VAL A 14 16.06 -9.98 16.88
C VAL A 14 14.55 -9.68 16.84
N LEU A 15 13.88 -9.62 17.99
CA LEU A 15 12.46 -9.24 18.08
C LEU A 15 12.21 -7.82 17.57
N GLY A 16 13.09 -6.86 17.92
CA GLY A 16 13.01 -5.50 17.41
C GLY A 16 13.14 -5.42 15.89
N THR A 17 14.04 -6.21 15.31
CA THR A 17 14.24 -6.28 13.86
C THR A 17 13.04 -6.89 13.16
N ILE A 18 12.51 -8.01 13.67
CA ILE A 18 11.30 -8.64 13.13
C ILE A 18 10.09 -7.69 13.23
N GLY A 19 9.94 -7.00 14.36
CA GLY A 19 8.87 -6.01 14.54
C GLY A 19 8.95 -4.86 13.55
N LEU A 20 10.14 -4.28 13.34
CA LEU A 20 10.33 -3.20 12.36
C LEU A 20 10.09 -3.66 10.92
N ILE A 21 10.53 -4.87 10.57
CA ILE A 21 10.27 -5.46 9.25
C ILE A 21 8.76 -5.66 9.05
N GLY A 22 8.05 -6.19 10.06
CA GLY A 22 6.60 -6.39 10.00
C GLY A 22 5.81 -5.08 9.84
N ILE A 23 6.23 -4.03 10.53
CA ILE A 23 5.65 -2.68 10.38
C ILE A 23 5.90 -2.14 8.97
N GLY A 24 7.13 -2.26 8.46
CA GLY A 24 7.49 -1.82 7.12
C GLY A 24 6.67 -2.51 6.03
N ILE A 25 6.50 -3.84 6.12
CA ILE A 25 5.69 -4.61 5.20
C ILE A 25 4.21 -4.18 5.26
N SER A 26 3.67 -4.03 6.47
CA SER A 26 2.27 -3.61 6.67
C SER A 26 2.02 -2.22 6.06
N PHE A 27 2.97 -1.31 6.23
CA PHE A 27 2.89 0.05 5.67
C PHE A 27 2.98 0.03 4.14
N ALA A 28 3.88 -0.77 3.57
CA ALA A 28 3.99 -0.97 2.12
C ALA A 28 2.72 -1.60 1.52
N GLN A 29 2.11 -2.55 2.23
CA GLN A 29 0.87 -3.19 1.79
C GLN A 29 -0.31 -2.21 1.80
N LEU A 30 -0.44 -1.39 2.84
CA LEU A 30 -1.47 -0.36 2.93
C LEU A 30 -1.30 0.70 1.83
N SER A 31 -0.07 1.17 1.59
CA SER A 31 0.19 2.18 0.56
C SER A 31 -0.05 1.63 -0.85
N LEU A 32 0.35 0.39 -1.14
CA LEU A 32 0.09 -0.26 -2.42
C LEU A 32 -1.42 -0.45 -2.65
N SER A 33 -2.15 -0.90 -1.63
CA SER A 33 -3.62 -1.08 -1.70
C SER A 33 -4.34 0.24 -1.96
N MET A 34 -3.94 1.32 -1.28
CA MET A 34 -4.48 2.67 -1.52
C MET A 34 -4.18 3.15 -2.94
N PHE A 35 -2.94 2.97 -3.41
CA PHE A 35 -2.54 3.39 -4.76
C PHE A 35 -3.33 2.68 -5.86
N LEU A 36 -3.52 1.36 -5.73
CA LEU A 36 -4.34 0.59 -6.67
C LEU A 36 -5.81 1.04 -6.64
N SER A 37 -6.38 1.26 -5.45
CA SER A 37 -7.76 1.73 -5.30
C SER A 37 -7.97 3.09 -5.96
N PHE A 38 -7.06 4.05 -5.75
CA PHE A 38 -7.13 5.36 -6.39
C PHE A 38 -6.94 5.28 -7.90
N SER A 39 -6.04 4.41 -8.38
CA SER A 39 -5.85 4.20 -9.83
C SER A 39 -7.14 3.67 -10.48
N VAL A 40 -7.79 2.68 -9.86
CA VAL A 40 -9.06 2.13 -10.36
C VAL A 40 -10.18 3.17 -10.33
N LEU A 41 -10.32 3.93 -9.24
CA LEU A 41 -11.32 5.00 -9.15
C LEU A 41 -11.07 6.11 -10.18
N THR A 42 -9.82 6.46 -10.42
CA THR A 42 -9.45 7.48 -11.42
C THR A 42 -9.75 7.00 -12.83
N LEU A 43 -9.31 5.80 -13.21
CA LEU A 43 -9.62 5.21 -14.53
C LEU A 43 -11.12 5.01 -14.72
N GLY A 44 -11.81 4.52 -13.69
CA GLY A 44 -13.26 4.30 -13.71
C GLY A 44 -14.03 5.60 -13.87
N SER A 45 -13.64 6.67 -13.15
CA SER A 45 -14.29 7.98 -13.26
C SER A 45 -14.03 8.65 -14.61
N ILE A 46 -12.81 8.55 -15.15
CA ILE A 46 -12.48 9.03 -16.50
C ILE A 46 -13.33 8.28 -17.53
N TYR A 47 -13.37 6.95 -17.48
CA TYR A 47 -14.16 6.13 -18.40
C TYR A 47 -15.66 6.44 -18.31
N ALA A 48 -16.20 6.55 -17.09
CA ALA A 48 -17.59 6.92 -16.86
C ALA A 48 -17.90 8.34 -17.39
N GLY A 49 -16.97 9.29 -17.22
CA GLY A 49 -17.06 10.64 -17.75
C GLY A 49 -17.10 10.67 -19.28
N PHE A 50 -16.22 9.91 -19.94
CA PHE A 50 -16.23 9.78 -21.41
C PHE A 50 -17.50 9.08 -21.91
N ARG A 51 -17.96 8.03 -21.22
CA ARG A 51 -19.22 7.34 -21.58
C ARG A 51 -20.41 8.30 -21.50
N ARG A 52 -20.50 9.10 -20.43
CA ARG A 52 -21.56 10.12 -20.30
C ARG A 52 -21.47 11.19 -21.37
N LYS A 53 -20.28 11.67 -21.72
CA LYS A 53 -20.08 12.65 -22.80
C LYS A 53 -20.53 12.10 -24.16
N LYS A 54 -20.21 10.84 -24.47
CA LYS A 54 -20.66 10.19 -25.72
C LYS A 54 -22.18 10.02 -25.78
N GLN A 55 -22.84 9.69 -24.67
CA GLN A 55 -24.30 9.58 -24.62
C GLN A 55 -25.01 10.92 -24.79
N LEU A 56 -24.45 12.01 -24.28
CA LEU A 56 -25.02 13.35 -24.46
C LEU A 56 -24.87 13.84 -25.91
N GLN A 57 -23.75 13.53 -26.57
CA GLN A 57 -23.57 13.84 -27.99
C GLN A 57 -24.55 13.08 -28.89
N SER A 58 -24.80 11.79 -28.62
CA SER A 58 -25.72 11.00 -29.46
C SER A 58 -27.20 11.37 -29.34
N THR A 59 -27.60 12.05 -28.26
CA THR A 59 -29.00 12.46 -28.02
C THR A 59 -29.29 13.86 -28.55
N THR A 60 -28.26 14.62 -28.96
CA THR A 60 -28.40 15.99 -29.46
C THR A 60 -28.48 16.08 -31.00
N GLU A 61 -28.27 14.96 -31.71
CA GLU A 61 -28.63 14.82 -33.13
C GLU A 61 -30.02 14.20 -33.29
#